data_AF-A0A7X9JJN8-F1
#
_entry.id   AF-A0A7X9JJN8-F1
#
_cell.length_a   1.000
_cell.length_b   1.000
_cell.length_c   1.000
_cell.angle_alpha   90.00
_cell.angle_beta   90.00
_cell.angle_gamma   90.00
#
_symmetry.space_group_name_H-M   'P 1'
#
loop_
_entity.id
_entity.type
_entity.pdbx_description
1 polymer ?
#
loop_
_entity_poly.entity_id
_entity_poly.type
_entity_poly.pdbx_seq_one_letter_code
_entity_poly.pdbx_strand_id
1 'polypeptide(L)'
;MKRSYVIIILIAASVTNLKGQIYDELVIKTNLLKDVVSYNPNIGLEKILTKKYSLEIEFTYKNRDNEYSGKDIDLWSYKKSNGYRIQSSLKRYFTKSKEIPNAWFLMGQLGFRNVHLPEFITYYKSGEYFRTADINKKRIEATLLFGREFHIYKNLLTEINLGVGINWEKYDSKLISGSNADEKYENGLYETEYISPNFFINWTIGYLLISKK
;
A
#
# COMPACT_ATOMS: atom_id res chain seq x y z
N MET A 1 7.31 -14.64 21.08
CA MET A 1 6.49 -14.72 19.85
C MET A 1 5.00 -14.97 20.16
N LYS A 2 4.28 -14.02 20.78
CA LYS A 2 2.87 -14.23 21.20
C LYS A 2 1.91 -13.06 20.88
N ARG A 3 2.21 -12.23 19.87
CA ARG A 3 1.35 -11.08 19.52
C ARG A 3 0.77 -11.09 18.09
N SER A 4 1.17 -12.05 17.25
CA SER A 4 0.70 -12.12 15.86
C SER A 4 -0.67 -12.82 15.68
N TYR A 5 -1.15 -13.53 16.69
CA TYR A 5 -2.42 -14.28 16.60
C TYR A 5 -3.65 -13.40 16.80
N VAL A 6 -3.55 -12.28 17.51
CA VAL A 6 -4.72 -11.44 17.84
C VAL A 6 -5.27 -10.70 16.61
N ILE A 7 -4.39 -10.32 15.66
CA ILE A 7 -4.80 -9.62 14.43
C ILE A 7 -5.41 -10.60 13.42
N ILE A 8 -4.85 -11.80 13.29
CA ILE A 8 -5.42 -12.86 12.42
C ILE A 8 -6.78 -13.30 12.97
N ILE A 9 -6.96 -13.34 14.29
CA ILE A 9 -8.25 -13.68 14.91
C ILE A 9 -9.28 -12.57 14.73
N LEU A 10 -8.91 -11.28 14.71
CA LEU A 10 -9.87 -10.18 14.45
C LEU A 10 -10.30 -10.11 12.97
N ILE A 11 -9.39 -10.37 12.04
CA ILE A 11 -9.71 -10.49 10.60
C ILE A 11 -10.52 -11.76 10.33
N ALA A 12 -10.19 -12.88 10.98
CA ALA A 12 -10.98 -14.11 10.88
C ALA A 12 -12.37 -13.96 11.55
N ALA A 13 -12.47 -13.29 12.72
CA ALA A 13 -13.73 -13.13 13.46
C ALA A 13 -14.73 -12.19 12.76
N SER A 14 -14.23 -11.15 12.07
CA SER A 14 -15.05 -10.30 11.21
C SER A 14 -15.55 -11.04 9.96
N VAL A 15 -14.81 -12.05 9.49
CA VAL A 15 -15.23 -12.95 8.41
C VAL A 15 -16.20 -14.04 8.91
N THR A 16 -16.07 -14.53 10.15
CA THR A 16 -16.87 -15.67 10.66
C THR A 16 -18.18 -15.29 11.36
N ASN A 17 -18.39 -14.03 11.77
CA ASN A 17 -19.68 -13.59 12.33
C ASN A 17 -20.74 -13.21 11.28
N LEU A 18 -20.43 -13.36 9.98
CA LEU A 18 -21.38 -13.23 8.87
C LEU A 18 -22.08 -14.57 8.55
N LYS A 19 -22.48 -15.33 9.58
CA LYS A 19 -23.29 -16.56 9.40
C LYS A 19 -24.63 -16.21 8.75
N GLY A 20 -24.65 -16.23 7.41
CA GLY A 20 -25.80 -15.97 6.57
C GLY A 20 -25.49 -15.56 5.11
N GLN A 21 -24.27 -15.11 4.79
CA GLN A 21 -23.93 -14.59 3.43
C GLN A 21 -22.49 -14.86 2.98
N ILE A 22 -21.84 -15.88 3.56
CA ILE A 22 -20.51 -16.35 3.17
C ILE A 22 -20.76 -17.29 1.99
N TYR A 23 -20.78 -16.86 0.74
CA TYR A 23 -19.63 -16.87 -0.18
C TYR A 23 -20.03 -16.29 -1.56
N ASP A 24 -21.15 -15.58 -1.64
CA ASP A 24 -21.52 -14.88 -2.87
C ASP A 24 -20.75 -13.54 -2.84
N GLU A 25 -19.92 -13.29 -3.86
CA GLU A 25 -19.32 -11.96 -4.13
C GLU A 25 -18.06 -11.54 -3.32
N LEU A 26 -17.18 -12.49 -2.93
CA LEU A 26 -15.84 -12.21 -2.39
C LEU A 26 -14.77 -12.36 -3.48
N VAL A 27 -13.83 -11.42 -3.57
CA VAL A 27 -12.70 -11.46 -4.50
C VAL A 27 -11.38 -11.42 -3.72
N ILE A 28 -10.49 -12.36 -3.99
CA ILE A 28 -9.10 -12.33 -3.52
C ILE A 28 -8.26 -11.68 -4.60
N LYS A 29 -7.51 -10.63 -4.28
CA LYS A 29 -6.80 -9.78 -5.22
C LYS A 29 -5.29 -9.70 -4.92
N THR A 30 -4.48 -9.48 -5.94
CA THR A 30 -3.10 -9.00 -5.82
C THR A 30 -2.79 -7.96 -6.88
N ASN A 31 -2.02 -6.93 -6.51
CA ASN A 31 -1.50 -5.89 -7.37
C ASN A 31 -0.14 -6.28 -7.96
N LEU A 32 -0.15 -6.54 -9.27
CA LEU A 32 0.99 -7.01 -10.02
C LEU A 32 2.13 -5.98 -10.06
N LEU A 33 1.82 -4.68 -10.13
CA LEU A 33 2.87 -3.64 -10.19
C LEU A 33 3.66 -3.57 -8.88
N LYS A 34 3.00 -3.71 -7.72
CA LYS A 34 3.67 -3.73 -6.42
C LYS A 34 4.58 -4.94 -6.28
N ASP A 35 4.14 -6.10 -6.76
CA ASP A 35 4.88 -7.35 -6.70
C ASP A 35 6.10 -7.32 -7.64
N VAL A 36 5.93 -6.85 -8.88
CA VAL A 36 6.98 -6.92 -9.91
C VAL A 36 7.97 -5.76 -9.82
N VAL A 37 7.49 -4.53 -9.63
CA VAL A 37 8.34 -3.34 -9.66
C VAL A 37 9.01 -3.12 -8.30
N SER A 38 8.25 -3.25 -7.22
CA SER A 38 8.72 -2.93 -5.87
C SER A 38 9.05 -4.16 -5.02
N TYR A 39 8.83 -5.38 -5.51
CA TYR A 39 9.03 -6.63 -4.76
C TYR A 39 8.23 -6.67 -3.44
N ASN A 40 7.05 -6.06 -3.42
CA ASN A 40 6.22 -5.89 -2.24
C ASN A 40 4.98 -6.80 -2.33
N PRO A 41 5.06 -8.06 -1.87
CA PRO A 41 3.95 -8.99 -1.95
C PRO A 41 2.73 -8.43 -1.24
N ASN A 42 1.58 -8.56 -1.88
CA ASN A 42 0.33 -8.00 -1.38
C ASN A 42 -0.85 -8.96 -1.56
N ILE A 43 -1.85 -8.79 -0.71
CA ILE A 43 -3.11 -9.52 -0.77
C ILE A 43 -4.26 -8.58 -0.41
N GLY A 44 -5.24 -8.51 -1.30
CA GLY A 44 -6.49 -7.79 -1.13
C GLY A 44 -7.65 -8.75 -0.94
N LEU A 45 -8.56 -8.42 -0.03
CA LEU A 45 -9.85 -9.07 0.11
C LEU A 45 -10.93 -8.02 -0.17
N GLU A 46 -11.67 -8.23 -1.25
CA GLU A 46 -12.76 -7.34 -1.65
C GLU A 46 -14.10 -8.05 -1.50
N LYS A 47 -15.00 -7.43 -0.75
CA LYS A 47 -16.40 -7.84 -0.67
C LYS A 47 -17.23 -6.88 -1.51
N ILE A 48 -17.91 -7.42 -2.51
CA ILE A 48 -18.97 -6.68 -3.20
C ILE A 48 -20.14 -6.58 -2.23
N LEU A 49 -20.57 -5.35 -1.97
CA LEU A 49 -21.66 -5.06 -1.03
C LEU A 49 -22.99 -4.92 -1.78
N THR A 50 -22.91 -4.32 -2.97
CA THR A 50 -24.04 -4.12 -3.87
C THR A 50 -23.53 -4.07 -5.30
N LYS A 51 -24.45 -4.02 -6.27
CA LYS A 51 -24.14 -3.78 -7.70
C LYS A 51 -23.45 -2.46 -8.01
N LYS A 52 -23.33 -1.55 -7.03
CA LYS A 52 -22.71 -0.24 -7.18
C LYS A 52 -21.51 -0.04 -6.27
N TYR A 53 -21.30 -0.89 -5.26
CA TYR A 53 -20.29 -0.65 -4.24
C TYR A 53 -19.59 -1.92 -3.81
N SER A 54 -18.29 -1.83 -3.60
CA SER A 54 -17.48 -2.85 -2.93
C SER A 54 -16.52 -2.22 -1.94
N LEU A 55 -16.16 -3.01 -0.93
CA LEU A 55 -15.18 -2.66 0.09
C LEU A 55 -14.00 -3.61 -0.01
N GLU A 56 -12.79 -3.06 -0.01
CA GLU A 56 -11.55 -3.84 -0.06
C GLU A 56 -10.66 -3.52 1.14
N ILE A 57 -10.02 -4.55 1.69
CA ILE A 57 -8.88 -4.39 2.59
C ILE A 57 -7.67 -5.06 1.94
N GLU A 58 -6.59 -4.30 1.76
CA GLU A 58 -5.32 -4.75 1.21
C GLU A 58 -4.23 -4.72 2.29
N PHE A 59 -3.50 -5.81 2.42
CA PHE A 59 -2.24 -5.87 3.15
C PHE A 59 -1.09 -5.97 2.17
N THR A 60 -0.05 -5.16 2.36
CA THR A 60 1.20 -5.23 1.59
C THR A 60 2.37 -5.36 2.54
N TYR A 61 3.25 -6.32 2.30
CA TYR A 61 4.54 -6.40 2.96
C TYR A 61 5.58 -5.58 2.19
N LYS A 62 6.38 -4.78 2.91
CA LYS A 62 7.24 -3.75 2.32
C LYS A 62 8.71 -4.17 2.38
N ASN A 63 9.16 -4.91 1.37
CA ASN A 63 10.57 -5.22 1.13
C ASN A 63 11.34 -4.05 0.53
N ARG A 64 10.65 -3.16 -0.20
CA ARG A 64 11.24 -1.95 -0.74
C ARG A 64 10.35 -0.73 -0.59
N ASP A 65 11.00 0.41 -0.40
CA ASP A 65 10.39 1.73 -0.45
C ASP A 65 11.04 2.60 -1.52
N ASN A 66 10.25 3.44 -2.17
CA ASN A 66 10.80 4.53 -2.97
C ASN A 66 11.32 5.61 -1.99
N GLU A 67 12.61 5.89 -2.05
CA GLU A 67 13.26 6.92 -1.25
C GLU A 67 14.41 7.56 -2.01
N TYR A 68 14.41 8.89 -2.02
CA TYR A 68 15.45 9.68 -2.66
C TYR A 68 16.66 9.83 -1.73
N SER A 69 17.83 9.38 -2.20
CA SER A 69 19.07 9.46 -1.42
C SER A 69 19.86 10.76 -1.60
N GLY A 70 19.39 11.74 -2.38
CA GLY A 70 20.11 13.01 -2.55
C GLY A 70 21.22 13.04 -3.62
N LYS A 71 21.55 11.88 -4.22
CA LYS A 71 22.66 11.74 -5.18
C LYS A 71 22.22 11.96 -6.63
N ASP A 72 21.23 11.18 -7.09
CA ASP A 72 20.67 11.24 -8.44
C ASP A 72 19.14 11.18 -8.35
N ILE A 73 18.43 12.05 -9.09
CA ILE A 73 16.96 12.01 -9.18
C ILE A 73 16.58 10.77 -9.98
N ASP A 74 16.53 9.65 -9.28
CA ASP A 74 16.04 8.39 -9.81
C ASP A 74 14.63 8.17 -9.29
N LEU A 75 13.65 8.44 -10.15
CA LEU A 75 12.21 8.27 -9.92
C LEU A 75 11.84 6.81 -9.59
N TRP A 76 12.76 5.85 -9.77
CA TRP A 76 12.58 4.42 -9.53
C TRP A 76 13.54 3.84 -8.49
N SER A 77 14.14 4.68 -7.65
CA SER A 77 15.10 4.23 -6.62
C SER A 77 14.42 3.52 -5.44
N TYR A 78 14.08 2.25 -5.64
CA TYR A 78 13.57 1.37 -4.60
C TYR A 78 14.69 0.89 -3.68
N LYS A 79 14.67 1.33 -2.42
CA LYS A 79 15.62 0.96 -1.38
C LYS A 79 15.07 -0.19 -0.56
N LYS A 80 15.96 -1.05 -0.07
CA LYS A 80 15.59 -2.13 0.83
C LYS A 80 14.91 -1.54 2.07
N SER A 81 13.74 -2.06 2.39
CA SER A 81 12.98 -1.69 3.57
C SER A 81 12.42 -2.94 4.23
N ASN A 82 11.89 -2.78 5.43
CA ASN A 82 11.11 -3.80 6.08
C ASN A 82 9.91 -3.17 6.77
N GLY A 83 8.72 -3.74 6.63
CA GLY A 83 7.51 -3.17 7.21
C GLY A 83 6.25 -3.59 6.47
N TYR A 84 5.20 -2.80 6.63
CA TYR A 84 3.89 -3.13 6.10
C TYR A 84 3.07 -1.91 5.71
N ARG A 85 2.02 -2.16 4.95
CA ARG A 85 0.95 -1.23 4.64
C ARG A 85 -0.38 -1.97 4.76
N ILE A 86 -1.34 -1.31 5.38
CA ILE A 86 -2.74 -1.74 5.41
C ILE A 86 -3.54 -0.63 4.74
N GLN A 87 -4.41 -1.00 3.81
CA GLN A 87 -5.26 -0.06 3.10
C GLN A 87 -6.70 -0.55 3.08
N SER A 88 -7.64 0.35 3.33
CA SER A 88 -9.04 0.16 3.04
C SER A 88 -9.44 0.94 1.80
N SER A 89 -10.26 0.36 0.93
CA SER A 89 -10.77 1.02 -0.27
C SER A 89 -12.29 0.87 -0.36
N LEU A 90 -12.95 1.92 -0.83
CA LEU A 90 -14.36 1.91 -1.22
C LEU A 90 -14.45 2.18 -2.72
N LYS A 91 -14.99 1.23 -3.48
CA LYS A 91 -15.23 1.38 -4.91
C LYS A 91 -16.68 1.70 -5.18
N ARG A 92 -16.92 2.61 -6.12
CA ARG A 92 -18.23 2.92 -6.69
C ARG A 92 -18.21 2.60 -8.18
N TYR A 93 -19.03 1.63 -8.58
CA TYR A 93 -19.15 1.20 -9.98
C TYR A 93 -20.18 2.04 -10.75
N PHE A 94 -19.82 2.37 -11.99
CA PHE A 94 -20.67 2.98 -12.99
C PHE A 94 -21.10 1.90 -14.00
N THR A 95 -22.07 1.08 -13.60
CA THR A 95 -22.61 0.01 -14.47
C THR A 95 -24.03 0.30 -14.92
N LYS A 96 -24.35 -0.10 -16.17
CA LYS A 96 -25.74 -0.23 -16.67
C LYS A 96 -26.30 -1.64 -16.46
N SER A 97 -25.44 -2.62 -16.17
CA SER A 97 -25.77 -4.04 -16.02
C SER A 97 -26.14 -4.39 -14.57
N LYS A 98 -26.92 -5.46 -14.42
CA LYS A 98 -27.30 -6.04 -13.12
C LYS A 98 -26.18 -6.87 -12.46
N GLU A 99 -25.08 -7.14 -13.15
CA GLU A 99 -23.96 -7.93 -12.66
C GLU A 99 -22.67 -7.12 -12.82
N ILE A 100 -21.87 -6.96 -11.75
CA ILE A 100 -20.54 -6.32 -11.81
C ILE A 100 -19.56 -7.38 -12.28
N PRO A 101 -19.00 -7.19 -13.48
CA PRO A 101 -17.54 -7.31 -13.60
C PRO A 101 -16.93 -6.59 -14.82
N ASN A 102 -17.67 -5.70 -15.48
CA ASN A 102 -17.16 -4.90 -16.61
C ASN A 102 -17.66 -3.46 -16.47
N ALA A 103 -17.07 -2.74 -15.53
CA ALA A 103 -17.55 -1.43 -15.13
C ALA A 103 -16.39 -0.48 -14.90
N TRP A 104 -16.60 0.77 -15.30
CA TRP A 104 -15.81 1.87 -14.79
C TRP A 104 -16.12 2.06 -13.32
N PHE A 105 -15.14 2.49 -12.54
CA PHE A 105 -15.34 2.79 -11.13
C PHE A 105 -14.53 4.01 -10.70
N LEU A 106 -15.03 4.63 -9.63
CA LEU A 106 -14.28 5.58 -8.81
C LEU A 106 -13.98 4.91 -7.48
N MET A 107 -12.76 5.05 -7.00
CA MET A 107 -12.29 4.41 -5.77
C MET A 107 -11.63 5.43 -4.85
N GLY A 108 -12.10 5.51 -3.61
CA GLY A 108 -11.39 6.20 -2.54
C GLY A 108 -10.63 5.19 -1.70
N GLN A 109 -9.38 5.51 -1.32
CA GLN A 109 -8.60 4.66 -0.43
C GLN A 109 -8.02 5.45 0.74
N LEU A 110 -7.91 4.77 1.86
CA LEU A 110 -7.18 5.23 3.04
C LEU A 110 -6.18 4.14 3.44
N GLY A 111 -4.92 4.52 3.54
CA GLY A 111 -3.81 3.64 3.84
C GLY A 111 -3.06 4.09 5.08
N PHE A 112 -2.61 3.13 5.88
CA PHE A 112 -1.56 3.33 6.86
C PHE A 112 -0.36 2.48 6.48
N ARG A 113 0.82 3.06 6.60
CA ARG A 113 2.07 2.46 6.23
C ARG A 113 3.09 2.71 7.34
N ASN A 114 3.84 1.66 7.70
CA ASN A 114 4.95 1.74 8.62
C ASN A 114 6.12 0.93 8.06
N VAL A 115 7.23 1.60 7.76
CA VAL A 115 8.41 0.99 7.16
C VAL A 115 9.68 1.44 7.84
N HIS A 116 10.65 0.55 7.88
CA HIS A 116 12.00 0.77 8.35
C HIS A 116 12.96 0.62 7.17
N LEU A 117 13.80 1.62 6.94
CA LEU A 117 14.91 1.59 6.00
C LEU A 117 16.20 1.48 6.81
N PRO A 118 16.79 0.28 6.91
CA PRO A 118 18.04 0.10 7.64
C PRO A 118 19.20 0.68 6.84
N GLU A 119 20.18 1.26 7.55
CA GLU A 119 21.46 1.70 6.98
C GLU A 119 21.29 2.60 5.73
N PHE A 120 20.29 3.49 5.75
CA PHE A 120 20.00 4.35 4.63
C PHE A 120 21.03 5.46 4.49
N ILE A 121 21.71 5.49 3.34
CA ILE A 121 22.72 6.51 3.03
C ILE A 121 22.04 7.69 2.34
N THR A 122 22.10 8.86 2.99
CA THR A 122 21.66 10.14 2.44
C THR A 122 22.87 10.97 2.06
N TYR A 123 22.86 11.57 0.87
CA TYR A 123 23.89 12.47 0.38
C TYR A 123 23.41 13.92 0.46
N TYR A 124 24.26 14.80 0.97
CA TYR A 124 24.06 16.25 1.00
C TYR A 124 25.11 16.91 0.11
N LYS A 125 24.70 18.00 -0.59
CA LYS A 125 25.56 18.89 -1.38
C LYS A 125 26.45 18.13 -2.38
N SER A 126 25.85 17.70 -3.49
CA SER A 126 26.56 17.12 -4.65
C SER A 126 27.46 15.92 -4.34
N GLY A 127 27.12 15.12 -3.32
CA GLY A 127 27.80 13.85 -3.00
C GLY A 127 29.03 13.96 -2.08
N GLU A 128 29.38 15.16 -1.61
CA GLU A 128 30.55 15.39 -0.75
C GLU A 128 30.30 14.98 0.72
N TYR A 129 29.06 15.05 1.17
CA TYR A 129 28.66 14.69 2.53
C TYR A 129 27.67 13.54 2.47
N PHE A 130 27.90 12.50 3.25
CA PHE A 130 26.94 11.42 3.43
C PHE A 130 26.73 11.14 4.91
N ARG A 131 25.49 10.78 5.24
CA ARG A 131 25.17 10.17 6.53
C ARG A 131 24.48 8.84 6.29
N THR A 132 24.76 7.88 7.16
CA THR A 132 24.09 6.60 7.23
C THR A 132 23.20 6.62 8.46
N ALA A 133 21.91 6.35 8.27
CA ALA A 133 20.94 6.35 9.36
C ALA A 133 19.89 5.26 9.15
N ASP A 134 19.40 4.73 10.26
CA ASP A 134 18.17 3.95 10.26
C ASP A 134 16.99 4.91 10.20
N ILE A 135 16.10 4.75 9.21
CA ILE A 135 14.93 5.61 9.03
C ILE A 135 13.66 4.79 9.27
N ASN A 136 12.83 5.22 10.22
CA ASN A 136 11.47 4.73 10.35
C ASN A 136 10.52 5.74 9.74
N LYS A 137 9.64 5.29 8.84
CA LYS A 137 8.60 6.11 8.24
C LYS A 137 7.23 5.60 8.64
N LYS A 138 6.41 6.51 9.14
CA LYS A 138 4.98 6.30 9.29
C LYS A 138 4.25 7.20 8.31
N ARG A 139 3.34 6.63 7.53
CA ARG A 139 2.63 7.37 6.50
C ARG A 139 1.14 7.04 6.54
N ILE A 140 0.33 8.08 6.53
CA ILE A 140 -1.09 7.99 6.22
C ILE A 140 -1.26 8.43 4.76
N GLU A 141 -2.02 7.66 3.99
CA GLU A 141 -2.24 7.88 2.57
C GLU A 141 -3.74 8.04 2.32
N ALA A 142 -4.16 9.10 1.64
CA ALA A 142 -5.51 9.24 1.14
C ALA A 142 -5.47 9.38 -0.39
N THR A 143 -6.18 8.51 -1.10
CA THR A 143 -6.10 8.45 -2.56
C THR A 143 -7.50 8.44 -3.19
N LEU A 144 -7.57 9.01 -4.38
CA LEU A 144 -8.73 8.95 -5.27
C LEU A 144 -8.26 8.41 -6.62
N LEU A 145 -8.90 7.32 -7.05
CA LEU A 145 -8.51 6.57 -8.24
C LEU A 145 -9.72 6.38 -9.15
N PHE A 146 -9.47 6.43 -10.45
CA PHE A 146 -10.44 6.07 -11.47
C PHE A 146 -9.90 4.90 -12.29
N GLY A 147 -10.76 3.94 -12.61
CA GLY A 147 -10.33 2.75 -13.32
C GLY A 147 -11.47 1.93 -13.86
N ARG A 148 -11.10 0.78 -14.41
CA ARG A 148 -12.02 -0.18 -14.98
C ARG A 148 -11.69 -1.59 -14.52
N GLU A 149 -12.72 -2.32 -14.13
CA GLU A 149 -12.66 -3.76 -13.84
C GLU A 149 -13.24 -4.52 -15.04
N PHE A 150 -12.64 -5.65 -15.40
CA PHE A 150 -13.08 -6.55 -16.47
C PHE A 150 -12.79 -8.02 -16.14
N HIS A 151 -13.64 -8.94 -16.61
CA HIS A 151 -13.35 -10.38 -16.55
C HIS A 151 -12.34 -10.82 -17.60
N ILE A 152 -11.41 -11.65 -17.18
CA ILE A 152 -10.55 -12.44 -18.08
C ILE A 152 -11.20 -13.82 -18.29
N TYR A 153 -11.70 -14.44 -17.21
CA TYR A 153 -12.42 -15.71 -17.20
C TYR A 153 -13.55 -15.67 -16.18
N LYS A 154 -14.39 -16.71 -16.11
CA LYS A 154 -15.55 -16.78 -15.22
C LYS A 154 -15.26 -16.40 -13.77
N ASN A 155 -14.13 -16.86 -13.22
CA ASN A 155 -13.71 -16.58 -11.84
C ASN A 155 -12.48 -15.68 -11.79
N LEU A 156 -11.99 -15.16 -12.92
CA LEU A 156 -10.77 -14.36 -12.98
C LEU A 156 -11.12 -12.96 -13.48
N LEU A 157 -10.75 -11.96 -12.71
CA LEU A 157 -10.96 -10.56 -13.06
C LEU A 157 -9.66 -9.79 -12.94
N THR A 158 -9.62 -8.65 -13.60
CA THR A 158 -8.51 -7.71 -13.49
C THR A 158 -9.05 -6.30 -13.49
N GLU A 159 -8.32 -5.40 -12.85
CA GLU A 159 -8.60 -3.99 -12.84
C GLU A 159 -7.33 -3.21 -13.14
N ILE A 160 -7.49 -2.12 -13.88
CA ILE A 160 -6.45 -1.13 -14.10
C ILE A 160 -7.02 0.20 -13.62
N ASN A 161 -6.26 0.89 -12.78
CA ASN A 161 -6.67 2.19 -12.25
C ASN A 161 -5.48 3.11 -12.05
N LEU A 162 -5.77 4.41 -12.10
CA LEU A 162 -4.80 5.47 -11.89
C LEU A 162 -5.44 6.60 -11.10
N GLY A 163 -4.63 7.40 -10.45
CA GLY A 163 -5.11 8.62 -9.81
C GLY A 163 -4.08 9.27 -8.92
N VAL A 164 -4.59 10.05 -7.98
CA VAL A 164 -3.80 10.97 -7.17
C VAL A 164 -4.11 10.76 -5.70
N GLY A 165 -3.17 11.14 -4.86
CA GLY A 165 -3.39 11.13 -3.43
C GLY A 165 -2.46 12.07 -2.70
N ILE A 166 -2.67 12.13 -1.40
CA ILE A 166 -1.91 12.92 -0.46
C ILE A 166 -1.36 11.97 0.60
N ASN A 167 -0.08 12.13 0.91
CA ASN A 167 0.57 11.42 1.99
C ASN A 167 0.86 12.40 3.13
N TRP A 168 0.55 11.99 4.35
CA TRP A 168 1.09 12.61 5.57
C TRP A 168 2.18 11.69 6.08
N GLU A 169 3.42 12.17 6.09
CA GLU A 169 4.58 11.36 6.39
C GLU A 169 5.29 11.88 7.63
N LYS A 170 5.56 10.98 8.57
CA LYS A 170 6.45 11.20 9.71
C LYS A 170 7.70 10.36 9.55
N TYR A 171 8.86 10.99 9.68
CA TYR A 171 10.18 10.39 9.63
C TYR A 171 10.79 10.41 11.01
N ASP A 172 11.29 9.28 11.48
CA ASP A 172 12.14 9.20 12.67
C ASP A 172 13.50 8.62 12.21
N SER A 173 14.59 9.38 12.27
CA SER A 173 15.91 8.87 11.90
C SER A 173 16.84 8.68 13.09
N LYS A 174 17.59 7.58 13.11
CA LYS A 174 18.64 7.28 14.08
C LYS A 174 19.98 7.21 13.35
N LEU A 175 20.90 8.13 13.68
CA LEU A 175 22.22 8.18 13.06
C LEU A 175 23.05 6.93 13.39
N ILE A 176 23.73 6.38 12.39
CA ILE A 176 24.71 5.30 12.52
C ILE A 176 26.12 5.86 12.34
N SER A 177 26.33 6.62 11.27
CA SER A 177 27.59 7.27 10.94
C SER A 177 27.36 8.49 10.06
N GLY A 178 28.25 9.47 10.12
CA GLY A 178 28.10 10.71 9.37
C GLY A 178 29.33 11.61 9.50
N SER A 179 29.23 12.81 8.97
CA SER A 179 30.30 13.80 9.04
C SER A 179 30.39 14.43 10.44
N ASN A 180 31.51 15.07 10.79
CA ASN A 180 31.65 15.78 12.09
C ASN A 180 30.62 16.92 12.26
N ALA A 181 29.95 17.36 11.19
CA ALA A 181 28.82 18.29 11.28
C ALA A 181 27.54 17.63 11.84
N ASP A 182 27.42 16.31 11.71
CA ASP A 182 26.34 15.48 12.26
C ASP A 182 26.58 15.12 13.74
N GLU A 183 27.83 15.19 14.23
CA GLU A 183 28.20 14.95 15.65
C GLU A 183 27.59 15.99 16.62
N LYS A 184 27.23 17.20 16.15
CA LYS A 184 26.50 18.18 16.97
C LYS A 184 25.06 17.76 17.33
N TYR A 185 24.61 16.61 16.83
CA TYR A 185 23.28 16.07 17.05
C TYR A 185 23.33 14.72 17.77
N GLU A 186 24.29 14.54 18.68
CA GLU A 186 24.66 13.29 19.40
C GLU A 186 23.53 12.52 20.11
N ASN A 187 22.31 13.07 20.22
CA ASN A 187 21.11 12.38 20.74
C ASN A 187 19.98 12.22 19.68
N GLY A 188 20.30 12.46 18.41
CA GLY A 188 19.41 12.97 17.36
C GLY A 188 18.41 11.99 16.75
N LEU A 189 17.21 11.96 17.32
CA LEU A 189 15.99 11.67 16.58
C LEU A 189 15.63 12.92 15.76
N TYR A 190 15.70 12.81 14.44
CA TYR A 190 15.06 13.80 13.57
C TYR A 190 13.63 13.36 13.33
N GLU A 191 12.68 14.10 13.92
CA GLU A 191 11.28 13.98 13.58
C GLU A 191 10.94 15.04 12.53
N THR A 192 10.58 14.60 11.33
CA THR A 192 10.10 15.50 10.27
C THR A 192 8.72 15.06 9.82
N GLU A 193 7.79 16.00 9.77
CA GLU A 193 6.45 15.80 9.24
C GLU A 193 6.23 16.65 7.99
N TYR A 194 5.70 16.06 6.93
CA TYR A 194 5.33 16.81 5.74
C TYR A 194 4.17 16.15 4.98
N ILE A 195 3.56 16.97 4.12
CA ILE A 195 2.48 16.57 3.21
C ILE A 195 3.04 16.53 1.80
N SER A 196 2.88 15.40 1.10
CA SER A 196 3.33 15.24 -0.28
C SER A 196 2.20 14.76 -1.20
N PRO A 197 2.03 15.37 -2.39
CA PRO A 197 1.17 14.80 -3.41
C PRO A 197 1.83 13.55 -4.01
N ASN A 198 1.03 12.58 -4.42
CA ASN A 198 1.52 11.36 -5.04
C ASN A 198 0.61 10.88 -6.17
N PHE A 199 1.21 10.24 -7.16
CA PHE A 199 0.51 9.61 -8.28
C PHE A 199 0.53 8.10 -8.11
N PHE A 200 -0.61 7.47 -8.41
CA PHE A 200 -0.79 6.04 -8.26
C PHE A 200 -1.20 5.43 -9.59
N ILE A 201 -0.59 4.30 -9.90
CA ILE A 201 -1.02 3.39 -10.95
C ILE A 201 -1.07 1.99 -10.36
N ASN A 202 -2.19 1.30 -10.53
CA ASN A 202 -2.35 -0.06 -10.08
C ASN A 202 -2.84 -0.93 -11.21
N TRP A 203 -2.32 -2.15 -11.23
CA TRP A 203 -2.83 -3.23 -12.04
C TRP A 203 -3.01 -4.44 -11.14
N THR A 204 -4.26 -4.84 -10.96
CA THR A 204 -4.63 -5.90 -10.04
C THR A 204 -5.26 -7.06 -10.79
N ILE A 205 -4.95 -8.28 -10.34
CA ILE A 205 -5.64 -9.49 -10.76
C ILE A 205 -6.36 -10.08 -9.55
N GLY A 206 -7.57 -10.59 -9.77
CA GLY A 206 -8.42 -11.11 -8.71
C GLY A 206 -9.10 -12.42 -9.08
N TYR A 207 -9.28 -13.27 -8.07
CA TYR A 207 -10.06 -14.49 -8.16
C TYR A 207 -11.40 -14.31 -7.44
N LEU A 208 -12.49 -14.43 -8.18
CA LEU A 208 -13.85 -14.39 -7.65
C LEU A 208 -14.21 -15.76 -7.07
N LEU A 209 -14.45 -15.78 -5.77
CA LEU A 209 -15.00 -16.93 -5.08
C LEU A 209 -16.52 -16.93 -5.29
N ILE A 210 -17.00 -17.87 -6.09
CA ILE A 210 -18.43 -18.10 -6.30
C ILE A 210 -18.82 -19.35 -5.52
N SER A 211 -19.75 -19.22 -4.57
CA SER A 211 -20.43 -20.40 -4.05
C SER A 211 -21.52 -20.83 -5.01
N LYS A 212 -21.49 -22.09 -5.42
CA LYS A 212 -22.66 -22.70 -6.06
C LYS A 212 -23.74 -22.82 -4.98
N LYS A 213 -24.88 -22.20 -5.22
CA LYS A 213 -26.14 -22.60 -4.57
C LYS A 213 -26.59 -23.94 -5.12
#